data_AF-A0A1F6FIN3-F1
#
_entry.id   AF-A0A1F6FIN3-F1
#
_cell.length_a   1.000
_cell.length_b   1.000
_cell.length_c   1.000
_cell.angle_alpha   90.00
_cell.angle_beta   90.00
_cell.angle_gamma   90.00
#
_symmetry.space_group_name_H-M   'P 1'
#
loop_
_entity.id
_entity.type
_entity.pdbx_description
1 polymer ?
#
loop_
_entity_poly.entity_id
_entity_poly.type
_entity_poly.pdbx_seq_one_letter_code
_entity_poly.pdbx_strand_id
1 'polypeptide(L)'
;MRALIALLIAVFFSAPAFAADLHFNFNTFKVRTHFTEEAASLQWNEKVFPFEIAFKYGSYREMANQPHRWFGGKYVLVEAGCGTSCQVGVLVNRQTGRVIPNSNLPVAGSSYEYRYNSALLVVNPTSVEILANRDYFPDQTTYYYVWTTTGWKKLAEEPWPPTISVEEAMQAALKEKNEETKKMIDDLFRSVQEIDHIPIPLPRPYK
;
A
#
# COMPACT_ATOMS: atom_id res chain seq x y z
N MET A 1 -36.13 -27.62 29.02
CA MET A 1 -36.10 -26.15 28.94
C MET A 1 -34.77 -25.52 29.36
N ARG A 2 -34.13 -25.93 30.47
CA ARG A 2 -32.83 -25.34 30.90
C ARG A 2 -31.65 -25.59 29.94
N ALA A 3 -31.61 -26.76 29.28
CA ALA A 3 -30.56 -27.08 28.29
C ALA A 3 -30.70 -26.31 26.95
N LEU A 4 -31.91 -25.86 26.60
CA LEU A 4 -32.16 -25.13 25.35
C LEU A 4 -31.73 -23.65 25.43
N ILE A 5 -31.77 -23.08 26.64
CA ILE A 5 -31.36 -21.70 26.91
C ILE A 5 -29.82 -21.56 26.88
N ALA A 6 -29.09 -22.57 27.36
CA ALA A 6 -27.62 -22.56 27.33
C ALA A 6 -27.05 -22.61 25.90
N LEU A 7 -27.71 -23.31 24.98
CA LEU A 7 -27.28 -23.42 23.58
C LEU A 7 -27.46 -22.11 22.79
N LEU A 8 -28.52 -21.33 23.09
CA LEU A 8 -28.76 -20.03 22.45
C LEU A 8 -27.78 -18.94 22.92
N ILE A 9 -27.29 -19.02 24.16
CA ILE A 9 -26.26 -18.10 24.66
C ILE A 9 -24.91 -18.39 24.01
N ALA A 10 -24.54 -19.66 23.80
CA ALA A 10 -23.27 -20.02 23.16
C ALA A 10 -23.16 -19.54 21.70
N VAL A 11 -24.28 -19.48 20.96
CA VAL A 11 -24.31 -19.00 19.57
C VAL A 11 -24.23 -17.46 19.48
N PHE A 12 -24.69 -16.73 20.50
CA PHE A 12 -24.58 -15.27 20.55
C PHE A 12 -23.19 -14.77 20.98
N PHE A 13 -22.39 -15.61 21.64
CA PHE A 13 -21.01 -15.27 22.04
C PHE A 13 -19.93 -15.81 21.10
N SER A 14 -20.30 -16.52 20.03
CA SER A 14 -19.39 -16.89 18.95
C SER A 14 -19.46 -15.90 17.78
N ALA A 15 -19.50 -14.59 18.05
CA ALA A 15 -18.99 -13.66 17.05
C ALA A 15 -17.49 -13.95 17.00
N PRO A 16 -16.94 -14.57 15.93
CA PRO A 16 -15.51 -14.70 15.86
C PRO A 16 -14.97 -13.28 15.84
N ALA A 17 -14.16 -12.96 16.86
CA ALA A 17 -13.28 -11.83 16.85
C ALA A 17 -12.22 -12.05 15.74
N PHE A 18 -12.66 -12.09 14.49
CA PHE A 18 -11.83 -11.72 13.37
C PHE A 18 -11.77 -10.20 13.38
N ALA A 19 -11.12 -9.64 14.41
CA ALA A 19 -10.27 -8.49 14.16
C ALA A 19 -9.15 -9.01 13.26
N ALA A 20 -9.48 -9.29 12.00
CA ALA A 20 -8.49 -9.42 10.97
C ALA A 20 -7.79 -8.08 10.98
N ASP A 21 -6.54 -8.06 11.43
CA ASP A 21 -5.60 -6.98 11.14
C ASP A 21 -5.66 -6.78 9.64
N LEU A 22 -6.51 -5.85 9.22
CA LEU A 22 -6.74 -5.59 7.82
C LEU A 22 -5.56 -4.74 7.39
N HIS A 23 -4.41 -5.39 7.21
CA HIS A 23 -3.24 -4.74 6.65
C HIS A 23 -3.62 -4.27 5.25
N PHE A 24 -3.88 -2.96 5.11
CA PHE A 24 -4.22 -2.31 3.86
C PHE A 24 -3.00 -2.32 2.95
N ASN A 25 -2.82 -3.42 2.23
CA ASN A 25 -1.71 -3.62 1.32
C ASN A 25 -2.17 -3.68 -0.14
N PHE A 26 -1.27 -3.38 -1.06
CA PHE A 26 -1.59 -3.33 -2.49
C PHE A 26 -2.02 -4.67 -3.10
N ASN A 27 -1.68 -5.81 -2.48
CA ASN A 27 -2.08 -7.13 -2.98
C ASN A 27 -3.56 -7.43 -2.71
N THR A 28 -4.12 -6.88 -1.63
CA THR A 28 -5.55 -7.00 -1.30
C THR A 28 -6.43 -6.23 -2.31
N PHE A 29 -5.94 -5.12 -2.84
CA PHE A 29 -6.69 -4.22 -3.73
C PHE A 29 -6.29 -4.34 -5.21
N LYS A 30 -5.87 -5.54 -5.64
CA LYS A 30 -5.46 -5.77 -7.03
C LYS A 30 -6.58 -5.49 -8.03
N VAL A 31 -6.22 -4.81 -9.11
CA VAL A 31 -7.10 -4.65 -10.28
C VAL A 31 -6.88 -5.80 -11.27
N ARG A 32 -7.94 -6.19 -11.98
CA ARG A 32 -7.88 -7.30 -12.96
C ARG A 32 -7.47 -6.82 -14.36
N THR A 33 -7.91 -5.62 -14.73
CA THR A 33 -7.71 -5.06 -16.07
C THR A 33 -6.52 -4.13 -16.10
N HIS A 34 -5.65 -4.32 -17.09
CA HIS A 34 -4.39 -3.60 -17.25
C HIS A 34 -4.33 -3.05 -18.68
N PHE A 35 -4.11 -1.74 -18.81
CA PHE A 35 -3.84 -1.06 -20.06
C PHE A 35 -2.34 -0.83 -20.17
N THR A 36 -1.72 -1.38 -21.21
CA THR A 36 -0.26 -1.40 -21.40
C THR A 36 0.20 -0.67 -22.66
N GLU A 37 -0.73 -0.22 -23.50
CA GLU A 37 -0.44 0.51 -24.73
C GLU A 37 0.04 1.95 -24.44
N GLU A 38 0.44 2.66 -25.50
CA GLU A 38 0.77 4.10 -25.41
C GLU A 38 -0.47 4.87 -24.94
N ALA A 39 -0.27 5.85 -24.07
CA ALA A 39 -1.37 6.66 -23.57
C ALA A 39 -1.94 7.56 -24.67
N ALA A 40 -3.27 7.61 -24.78
CA ALA A 40 -3.96 8.54 -25.66
C ALA A 40 -3.70 9.99 -25.25
N SER A 41 -3.56 10.90 -26.22
CA SER A 41 -3.36 12.33 -25.96
C SER A 41 -4.39 12.91 -24.99
N LEU A 42 -3.94 13.83 -24.13
CA LEU A 42 -4.79 14.48 -23.13
C LEU A 42 -6.00 15.15 -23.80
N GLN A 43 -7.20 14.78 -23.38
CA GLN A 43 -8.43 15.44 -23.76
C GLN A 43 -8.74 16.52 -22.72
N TRP A 44 -8.36 17.75 -23.02
CA TRP A 44 -8.57 18.89 -22.15
C TRP A 44 -10.07 19.13 -21.91
N ASN A 45 -10.44 19.42 -20.66
CA ASN A 45 -11.73 20.02 -20.35
C ASN A 45 -11.53 21.14 -19.33
N GLU A 46 -12.32 22.21 -19.44
CA GLU A 46 -12.14 23.44 -18.64
C GLU A 46 -12.40 23.26 -17.13
N LYS A 47 -12.90 22.09 -16.69
CA LYS A 47 -13.21 21.81 -15.27
C LYS A 47 -12.01 21.29 -14.47
N VAL A 48 -10.81 21.32 -15.04
CA VAL A 48 -9.59 20.72 -14.46
C VAL A 48 -8.75 21.75 -13.69
N PHE A 49 -9.27 22.96 -13.44
CA PHE A 49 -8.62 23.95 -12.58
C PHE A 49 -8.47 23.41 -11.13
N PRO A 50 -7.30 23.54 -10.46
CA PRO A 50 -6.10 24.31 -10.82
C PRO A 50 -4.96 23.52 -11.49
N PHE A 51 -5.21 22.33 -12.05
CA PHE A 51 -4.15 21.46 -12.59
C PHE A 51 -3.59 21.89 -13.96
N GLU A 52 -4.08 22.99 -14.53
CA GLU A 52 -3.55 23.61 -15.75
C GLU A 52 -2.03 23.73 -15.74
N ILE A 53 -1.46 24.17 -14.63
CA ILE A 53 -0.02 24.33 -14.47
C ILE A 53 0.68 22.98 -14.58
N ALA A 54 0.20 21.95 -13.87
CA ALA A 54 0.81 20.62 -13.90
C ALA A 54 0.77 20.01 -15.31
N PHE A 55 -0.33 20.19 -16.05
CA PHE A 55 -0.47 19.70 -17.42
C PHE A 55 0.26 20.55 -18.47
N LYS A 56 0.48 21.84 -18.20
CA LYS A 56 1.17 22.78 -19.10
C LYS A 56 2.69 22.68 -18.98
N TYR A 57 3.21 22.44 -17.78
CA TYR A 57 4.65 22.36 -17.52
C TYR A 57 5.20 20.92 -17.48
N GLY A 58 4.39 19.95 -17.06
CA GLY A 58 4.68 18.53 -17.30
C GLY A 58 3.84 18.07 -18.48
N SER A 59 4.45 17.73 -19.62
CA SER A 59 3.65 17.20 -20.72
C SER A 59 2.99 15.92 -20.20
N TYR A 60 1.65 15.88 -20.18
CA TYR A 60 0.90 14.67 -19.80
C TYR A 60 1.47 13.42 -20.47
N ARG A 61 1.94 13.58 -21.71
CA ARG A 61 2.57 12.52 -22.49
C ARG A 61 3.79 11.92 -21.80
N GLU A 62 4.67 12.73 -21.23
CA GLU A 62 5.82 12.24 -20.44
C GLU A 62 5.35 11.50 -19.19
N MET A 63 4.43 12.09 -18.43
CA MET A 63 3.92 11.48 -17.20
C MET A 63 3.20 10.17 -17.45
N ALA A 64 2.37 10.10 -18.50
CA ALA A 64 1.58 8.93 -18.85
C ALA A 64 2.43 7.75 -19.37
N ASN A 65 3.68 8.02 -19.76
CA ASN A 65 4.65 7.02 -20.19
C ASN A 65 5.64 6.62 -19.07
N GLN A 66 5.55 7.22 -17.88
CA GLN A 66 6.35 6.84 -16.71
C GLN A 66 5.63 5.75 -15.90
N PRO A 67 6.13 4.50 -15.87
CA PRO A 67 5.42 3.39 -15.22
C PRO A 67 5.16 3.58 -13.73
N HIS A 68 6.04 4.32 -13.03
CA HIS A 68 5.89 4.63 -11.61
C HIS A 68 4.70 5.56 -11.31
N ARG A 69 4.18 6.28 -12.33
CA ARG A 69 2.97 7.13 -12.21
C ARG A 69 1.69 6.39 -12.54
N TRP A 70 1.76 5.13 -12.97
CA TRP A 70 0.58 4.37 -13.33
C TRP A 70 -0.17 3.84 -12.10
N PHE A 71 -1.49 3.77 -12.22
CA PHE A 71 -2.38 3.41 -11.12
C PHE A 71 -3.63 2.67 -11.61
N GLY A 72 -4.17 1.77 -10.77
CA GLY A 72 -5.47 1.15 -10.99
C GLY A 72 -5.64 0.44 -12.35
N GLY A 73 -4.52 0.01 -12.93
CA GLY A 73 -4.38 -0.73 -14.18
C GLY A 73 -4.48 0.13 -15.43
N LYS A 74 -5.07 1.32 -15.37
CA LYS A 74 -5.39 2.11 -16.59
C LYS A 74 -5.35 3.62 -16.39
N TYR A 75 -4.97 4.07 -15.21
CA TYR A 75 -4.89 5.48 -14.88
C TYR A 75 -3.43 5.91 -14.76
N VAL A 76 -3.21 7.21 -14.91
CA VAL A 76 -2.00 7.88 -14.47
C VAL A 76 -2.41 8.91 -13.42
N LEU A 77 -1.65 8.99 -12.33
CA LEU A 77 -1.79 10.08 -11.36
C LEU A 77 -1.03 11.29 -11.90
N VAL A 78 -1.74 12.40 -12.03
CA VAL A 78 -1.13 13.69 -12.34
C VAL A 78 -1.18 14.52 -11.08
N GLU A 79 -0.02 14.61 -10.44
CA GLU A 79 0.19 15.32 -9.19
C GLU A 79 0.65 16.75 -9.46
N ALA A 80 0.25 17.67 -8.59
CA ALA A 80 0.63 19.06 -8.58
C ALA A 80 0.88 19.49 -7.14
N GLY A 81 1.91 20.31 -6.92
CA GLY A 81 2.03 21.03 -5.66
C GLY A 81 0.91 22.07 -5.55
N CYS A 82 0.22 22.14 -4.41
CA CYS A 82 -0.73 23.21 -4.12
C CYS A 82 -0.12 24.40 -3.38
N GLY A 83 1.19 24.37 -3.09
CA GLY A 83 1.89 25.42 -2.34
C GLY A 83 2.67 24.83 -1.16
N THR A 84 2.42 25.34 0.06
CA THR A 84 3.12 25.02 1.32
C THR A 84 3.12 23.53 1.66
N SER A 85 4.07 22.77 1.12
CA SER A 85 4.28 21.32 1.30
C SER A 85 3.11 20.40 0.93
N CYS A 86 1.99 20.94 0.43
CA CYS A 86 0.83 20.14 0.09
C CYS A 86 0.87 19.66 -1.38
N GLN A 87 0.41 18.43 -1.59
CA GLN A 87 0.22 17.82 -2.91
C GLN A 87 -1.26 17.56 -3.16
N VAL A 88 -1.66 17.75 -4.40
CA VAL A 88 -2.99 17.44 -4.95
C VAL A 88 -2.82 16.77 -6.30
N GLY A 89 -3.87 16.18 -6.85
CA GLY A 89 -3.78 15.63 -8.19
C GLY A 89 -5.12 15.20 -8.74
N VAL A 90 -5.09 14.60 -9.93
CA VAL A 90 -6.25 13.98 -10.59
C VAL A 90 -5.86 12.66 -11.25
N LEU A 91 -6.86 11.83 -11.52
CA LEU A 91 -6.68 10.65 -12.37
C LEU A 91 -6.99 10.99 -13.82
N VAL A 92 -6.10 10.58 -14.71
CA VAL A 92 -6.34 10.59 -16.16
C VAL A 92 -6.40 9.15 -16.67
N ASN A 93 -7.45 8.82 -17.42
CA ASN A 93 -7.55 7.53 -18.08
C ASN A 93 -6.54 7.47 -19.24
N ARG A 94 -5.58 6.55 -19.17
CA ARG A 94 -4.52 6.39 -20.18
C ARG A 94 -5.07 5.95 -21.54
N GLN A 95 -6.17 5.20 -21.56
CA GLN A 95 -6.78 4.72 -22.81
C GLN A 95 -7.50 5.84 -23.57
N THR A 96 -8.09 6.81 -22.86
CA THR A 96 -8.92 7.85 -23.50
C THR A 96 -8.33 9.26 -23.41
N GLY A 97 -7.28 9.46 -22.62
CA GLY A 97 -6.70 10.76 -22.32
C GLY A 97 -7.62 11.66 -21.49
N ARG A 98 -8.77 11.17 -21.00
CA ARG A 98 -9.75 11.97 -20.27
C ARG A 98 -9.43 12.04 -18.79
N VAL A 99 -9.48 13.25 -18.23
CA VAL A 99 -9.49 13.46 -16.78
C VAL A 99 -10.78 12.88 -16.21
N ILE A 100 -10.66 12.07 -15.16
CA ILE A 100 -11.80 11.40 -14.56
C ILE A 100 -12.57 12.39 -13.66
N PRO A 101 -13.90 12.54 -13.84
CA PRO A 101 -14.70 13.37 -12.95
C PRO A 101 -14.60 12.91 -11.49
N ASN A 102 -14.57 13.86 -10.54
CA ASN A 102 -14.46 13.59 -9.10
C ASN A 102 -13.21 12.77 -8.70
N SER A 103 -12.16 12.81 -9.52
CA SER A 103 -10.91 12.08 -9.25
C SER A 103 -9.85 12.90 -8.55
N ASN A 104 -10.20 14.10 -8.06
CA ASN A 104 -9.30 14.91 -7.24
C ASN A 104 -8.74 14.02 -6.12
N LEU A 105 -7.42 13.93 -6.06
CA LEU A 105 -6.75 13.18 -5.00
C LEU A 105 -7.07 13.84 -3.65
N PRO A 106 -7.23 13.04 -2.58
CA PRO A 106 -7.17 13.59 -1.22
C PRO A 106 -5.87 14.38 -1.05
N VAL A 107 -5.90 15.50 -0.32
CA VAL A 107 -4.69 16.33 -0.12
C VAL A 107 -3.66 15.52 0.67
N ALA A 108 -2.41 15.49 0.20
CA ALA A 108 -1.28 14.95 0.95
C ALA A 108 -0.43 16.09 1.50
N GLY A 109 -0.01 15.97 2.76
CA GLY A 109 0.96 16.85 3.39
C GLY A 109 2.41 16.41 3.16
N SER A 110 2.64 15.14 2.81
CA SER A 110 3.98 14.60 2.51
C SER A 110 4.09 14.00 1.11
N SER A 111 3.38 12.91 0.83
CA SER A 111 3.38 12.26 -0.49
C SER A 111 2.21 11.27 -0.65
N TYR A 112 2.16 10.63 -1.82
CA TYR A 112 1.29 9.50 -2.13
C TYR A 112 2.10 8.22 -2.36
N GLU A 113 1.58 7.07 -1.92
CA GLU A 113 2.04 5.76 -2.38
C GLU A 113 0.90 5.04 -3.11
N TYR A 114 1.21 4.56 -4.31
CA TYR A 114 0.26 3.87 -5.18
C TYR A 114 1.00 2.93 -6.12
N ARG A 115 0.26 2.01 -6.76
CA ARG A 115 0.82 1.03 -7.70
C ARG A 115 -0.04 0.85 -8.92
N TYR A 116 0.61 0.51 -10.03
CA TYR A 116 -0.05 0.21 -11.30
C TYR A 116 -1.17 -0.82 -11.14
N ASN A 117 -0.92 -1.92 -10.45
CA ASN A 117 -1.84 -3.05 -10.39
C ASN A 117 -2.80 -3.00 -9.18
N SER A 118 -2.94 -1.85 -8.52
CA SER A 118 -3.78 -1.71 -7.33
C SER A 118 -4.69 -0.49 -7.42
N ALA A 119 -5.88 -0.61 -6.82
CA ALA A 119 -6.81 0.51 -6.63
C ALA A 119 -6.60 1.24 -5.29
N LEU A 120 -5.63 0.81 -4.48
CA LEU A 120 -5.27 1.44 -3.20
C LEU A 120 -4.39 2.67 -3.42
N LEU A 121 -4.79 3.77 -2.81
CA LEU A 121 -3.99 4.98 -2.63
C LEU A 121 -3.69 5.14 -1.14
N VAL A 122 -2.41 5.28 -0.80
CA VAL A 122 -1.96 5.64 0.54
C VAL A 122 -1.54 7.10 0.50
N VAL A 123 -2.11 7.89 1.40
CA VAL A 123 -1.85 9.33 1.53
C VAL A 123 -1.06 9.53 2.80
N ASN A 124 0.03 10.30 2.72
CA ASN A 124 0.99 10.49 3.81
C ASN A 124 1.57 9.16 4.34
N PRO A 125 2.21 8.34 3.49
CA PRO A 125 2.77 7.06 3.92
C PRO A 125 3.90 7.25 4.95
N THR A 126 4.09 6.26 5.81
CA THR A 126 5.11 6.25 6.88
C THR A 126 6.40 5.58 6.43
N SER A 127 6.89 5.90 5.22
CA SER A 127 8.19 5.39 4.77
C SER A 127 9.32 5.91 5.67
N VAL A 128 10.43 5.19 5.76
CA VAL A 128 11.59 5.58 6.60
C VAL A 128 12.06 7.00 6.28
N GLU A 129 12.11 7.37 5.00
CA GLU A 129 12.50 8.69 4.55
C GLU A 129 11.52 9.79 4.99
N ILE A 130 10.21 9.52 4.93
CA ILE A 130 9.17 10.48 5.36
C ILE A 130 9.21 10.64 6.88
N LEU A 131 9.34 9.53 7.61
CA LEU A 131 9.44 9.56 9.06
C LEU A 131 10.69 10.29 9.54
N ALA A 132 11.82 10.17 8.82
CA ALA A 132 13.04 10.92 9.12
C ALA A 132 12.89 12.44 8.97
N ASN A 133 11.90 12.90 8.18
CA ASN A 133 11.63 14.30 7.89
C ASN A 133 10.26 14.76 8.44
N ARG A 134 9.70 14.05 9.42
CA ARG A 134 8.32 14.27 9.88
C ARG A 134 8.02 15.68 10.39
N ASP A 135 9.02 16.36 10.93
CA ASP A 135 8.86 17.72 11.49
C ASP A 135 8.58 18.76 10.40
N TYR A 136 8.84 18.43 9.14
CA TYR A 136 8.53 19.26 7.98
C TYR A 136 7.09 19.08 7.46
N PHE A 137 6.37 18.07 7.96
CA PHE A 137 5.05 17.72 7.46
C PHE A 137 3.95 18.07 8.48
N PRO A 138 2.95 18.86 8.07
CA PRO A 138 1.88 19.30 8.97
C PRO A 138 0.91 18.16 9.34
N ASP A 139 0.74 17.19 8.44
CA ASP A 139 -0.17 16.05 8.63
C ASP A 139 0.59 14.81 9.07
N GLN A 140 0.38 14.41 10.33
CA GLN A 140 0.95 13.20 10.92
C GLN A 140 -0.06 12.04 10.97
N THR A 141 -0.85 11.90 9.91
CA THR A 141 -1.85 10.83 9.76
C THR A 141 -1.74 10.25 8.35
N THR A 142 -1.62 8.92 8.28
CA THR A 142 -1.73 8.16 7.04
C THR A 142 -3.19 7.86 6.76
N TYR A 143 -3.63 8.06 5.53
CA TYR A 143 -4.99 7.73 5.10
C TYR A 143 -4.97 6.69 3.98
N TYR A 144 -5.89 5.75 4.04
CA TYR A 144 -6.03 4.69 3.06
C TYR A 144 -7.31 4.90 2.26
N TYR A 145 -7.20 5.00 0.94
CA TYR A 145 -8.33 5.17 0.04
C TYR A 145 -8.33 4.08 -1.03
N VAL A 146 -9.53 3.63 -1.42
CA VAL A 146 -9.71 2.81 -2.62
C VAL A 146 -10.40 3.62 -3.70
N TRP A 147 -9.87 3.54 -4.92
CA TRP A 147 -10.55 4.08 -6.11
C TRP A 147 -11.68 3.15 -6.53
N THR A 148 -12.89 3.70 -6.64
CA THR A 148 -14.09 3.00 -7.12
C THR A 148 -14.60 3.61 -8.42
N THR A 149 -15.69 3.07 -8.98
CA THR A 149 -16.32 3.64 -10.18
C THR A 149 -16.93 5.02 -9.94
N THR A 150 -17.23 5.37 -8.69
CA THR A 150 -17.88 6.64 -8.31
C THR A 150 -16.93 7.66 -7.69
N GLY A 151 -15.71 7.25 -7.33
CA GLY A 151 -14.73 8.11 -6.67
C GLY A 151 -13.90 7.40 -5.60
N TRP A 152 -13.19 8.21 -4.81
CA TRP A 152 -12.41 7.76 -3.66
C TRP A 152 -13.30 7.35 -2.49
N LYS A 153 -13.05 6.17 -1.91
CA LYS A 153 -13.64 5.73 -0.65
C LYS A 153 -12.54 5.59 0.40
N LYS A 154 -12.64 6.34 1.51
CA LYS A 154 -11.76 6.16 2.67
C LYS A 154 -12.01 4.80 3.31
N LEU A 155 -10.95 4.06 3.56
CA LEU A 155 -10.96 2.75 4.20
C LEU A 155 -10.58 2.86 5.67
N ALA A 156 -9.52 3.61 5.97
CA ALA A 156 -8.98 3.80 7.30
C ALA A 156 -8.10 5.05 7.37
N GLU A 157 -7.73 5.40 8.60
CA GLU A 157 -6.71 6.39 8.92
C GLU A 157 -5.91 5.90 10.12
N GLU A 158 -4.61 6.17 10.10
CA GLU A 158 -3.67 5.72 11.12
C GLU A 158 -2.77 6.91 11.50
N PRO A 159 -2.71 7.30 12.79
CA PRO A 159 -1.75 8.31 13.20
C PRO A 159 -0.34 7.76 12.95
N TRP A 160 0.55 8.65 12.54
CA TRP A 160 1.96 8.29 12.43
C TRP A 160 2.48 7.80 13.79
N PRO A 161 3.43 6.86 13.80
CA PRO A 161 4.01 6.37 15.05
C PRO A 161 4.55 7.53 15.87
N PRO A 162 4.56 7.48 17.21
CA PRO A 162 5.17 8.52 18.01
C PRO A 162 6.63 8.71 17.61
N THR A 163 7.15 9.93 17.77
CA THR A 163 8.58 10.19 17.55
C THR A 163 9.34 9.44 18.62
N ILE A 164 9.82 8.26 18.28
CA ILE A 164 10.82 7.55 19.08
C ILE A 164 12.14 8.26 18.84
N SER A 165 12.92 8.44 19.90
CA SER A 165 14.29 8.94 19.78
C SER A 165 15.07 8.06 18.78
N VAL A 166 16.07 8.63 18.10
CA VAL A 166 16.97 7.86 17.21
C VAL A 166 17.52 6.63 17.94
N GLU A 167 17.76 6.75 19.24
CA GLU A 167 18.22 5.67 20.09
C GLU A 167 17.17 4.58 20.26
N GLU A 168 15.92 4.92 20.57
CA GLU A 168 14.80 3.95 20.61
C GLU A 168 14.54 3.30 19.25
N ALA A 169 14.65 4.05 18.14
CA ALA A 169 14.53 3.52 16.78
C ALA A 169 15.64 2.53 16.45
N MET A 170 16.89 2.88 16.77
CA MET A 170 18.03 1.97 16.59
C MET A 170 17.88 0.71 17.44
N GLN A 171 17.45 0.83 18.70
CA GLN A 171 17.23 -0.32 19.57
C GLN A 171 16.10 -1.23 19.04
N ALA A 172 15.01 -0.66 18.52
CA ALA A 172 13.92 -1.42 17.91
C ALA A 172 14.39 -2.16 16.64
N ALA A 173 15.10 -1.47 15.73
CA ALA A 173 15.63 -2.07 14.51
C ALA A 173 16.69 -3.17 14.79
N LEU A 174 17.55 -2.95 15.78
CA LEU A 174 18.51 -3.96 16.23
C LEU A 174 17.80 -5.19 16.80
N LYS A 175 16.73 -4.99 17.58
CA LYS A 175 15.92 -6.09 18.13
C LYS A 175 15.25 -6.90 17.02
N GLU A 176 14.64 -6.24 16.04
CA GLU A 176 14.00 -6.90 14.90
C GLU A 176 15.00 -7.77 14.11
N LYS A 177 16.15 -7.20 13.76
CA LYS A 177 17.22 -7.91 13.05
C LYS A 177 17.76 -9.11 13.84
N ASN A 178 17.88 -8.98 15.16
CA ASN A 178 18.32 -10.07 16.02
C ASN A 178 17.30 -11.21 16.07
N GLU A 179 15.99 -10.91 16.13
CA GLU A 179 14.93 -11.93 16.09
C GLU A 179 14.88 -12.62 14.72
N GLU A 180 15.05 -11.89 13.62
CA GLU A 180 15.11 -12.45 12.28
C GLU A 180 16.31 -13.41 12.12
N THR A 181 17.47 -13.00 12.63
CA THR A 181 18.69 -13.82 12.64
C THR A 181 18.51 -15.07 13.49
N LYS A 182 17.91 -14.94 14.67
CA LYS A 182 17.63 -16.06 15.58
C LYS A 182 16.69 -17.08 14.93
N LYS A 183 15.61 -16.62 14.31
CA LYS A 183 14.67 -17.47 13.57
C LYS A 183 15.37 -18.24 12.45
N MET A 184 16.24 -17.58 11.68
CA MET A 184 17.01 -18.23 10.62
C MET A 184 17.92 -19.34 11.17
N ILE A 185 18.57 -19.11 12.32
CA ILE A 185 19.40 -20.10 13.00
C ILE A 185 18.55 -21.29 13.47
N ASP A 186 17.40 -21.04 14.11
CA ASP A 186 16.50 -22.08 14.59
C ASP A 186 15.96 -22.95 13.44
N ASP A 187 15.60 -22.34 12.31
CA ASP A 187 15.16 -23.04 11.11
C ASP A 187 16.30 -23.88 10.49
N LEU A 188 17.53 -23.36 10.48
CA LEU A 188 18.71 -24.11 10.06
C LEU A 188 18.94 -25.34 10.95
N PHE A 189 18.90 -25.18 12.28
CA PHE A 189 19.05 -26.29 13.22
C PHE A 189 17.97 -27.35 13.02
N ARG A 190 16.71 -26.95 12.80
CA ARG A 190 15.61 -27.89 12.50
C ARG A 190 15.89 -28.68 11.22
N SER A 191 16.33 -28.01 10.14
CA SER A 191 16.66 -28.69 8.88
C SER A 191 17.83 -29.68 9.01
N VAL A 192 18.82 -29.38 9.85
CA VAL A 192 19.97 -30.28 10.09
C VAL A 192 19.51 -31.53 10.86
N GLN A 193 18.64 -31.38 11.86
CA GLN A 193 18.07 -32.52 12.61
C GLN A 193 17.23 -33.47 11.74
N GLU A 194 16.59 -32.96 10.68
CA GLU A 194 15.85 -33.81 9.73
C GLU A 194 16.77 -34.66 8.84
N ILE A 195 18.02 -34.23 8.61
CA ILE A 195 19.01 -34.96 7.79
C ILE A 195 19.61 -36.16 8.56
N ASP A 196 19.76 -36.07 9.88
CA ASP A 196 20.29 -37.16 10.72
C ASP A 196 19.35 -38.38 10.82
N HIS A 197 18.12 -38.27 10.30
CA HIS A 197 17.17 -39.37 10.21
C HIS A 197 17.09 -40.00 8.81
N ILE A 198 17.95 -39.63 7.87
CA ILE A 198 18.04 -40.32 6.59
C ILE A 198 18.79 -41.65 6.83
N PRO A 199 18.12 -42.82 6.72
CA PRO A 199 18.80 -44.08 6.90
C PRO A 199 19.89 -44.23 5.82
N ILE A 200 21.14 -44.32 6.26
CA ILE A 200 22.27 -44.58 5.36
C ILE A 200 22.04 -45.98 4.77
N PRO A 201 21.84 -46.11 3.45
CA PRO A 201 21.66 -47.42 2.84
C PRO A 201 22.94 -48.23 3.05
N LEU A 202 22.82 -49.37 3.74
CA LEU A 202 23.94 -50.27 3.94
C LEU A 202 24.49 -50.72 2.58
N PRO A 203 25.81 -50.79 2.42
CA PRO A 203 26.41 -51.24 1.17
C PRO A 203 25.93 -52.65 0.83
N ARG A 204 25.46 -52.84 -0.41
CA ARG A 204 25.05 -54.17 -0.87
C ARG A 204 26.28 -55.07 -0.92
N PRO A 205 26.21 -56.32 -0.42
CA PRO A 205 27.31 -57.25 -0.54
C PRO A 205 27.62 -57.51 -2.02
N TYR A 206 28.89 -57.38 -2.38
CA TYR A 206 29.39 -57.73 -3.72
C TYR A 206 29.18 -59.23 -3.95
N LYS A 207 28.56 -59.58 -5.09
CA LYS A 207 28.43 -60.95 -5.58
C LYS A 207 29.59 -61.27 -6.51
#